data_AF-A0A2N2C1G1-F1
#
_entry.id   AF-A0A2N2C1G1-F1
#
_cell.length_a   1.000
_cell.length_b   1.000
_cell.length_c   1.000
_cell.angle_alpha   90.00
_cell.angle_beta   90.00
_cell.angle_gamma   90.00
#
_symmetry.space_group_name_H-M   'P 1'
#
loop_
_entity.id
_entity.type
_entity.pdbx_description
1 polymer ?
#
loop_
_entity_poly.entity_id
_entity_poly.type
_entity_poly.pdbx_seq_one_letter_code
_entity_poly.pdbx_strand_id
1 'polypeptide(L)'
;MDWQLHMVAFILCYLIGSVTFTRVIPKVLRPNEQFVSPEVTVEGTDLTYKVGSYGAAAASMQFGPKVGLLVSLGDILKVTIPVLVFRWMYPQDTYLLSAAVGGMTGHIWPIYFKFKGGRGISAYYGGLFAIDPIGAVVTMSAGMFLGFAVIKDFFAAYLAGLWLLLPWIWFMTFRWEYVLYAVIVNILVIVAMIPDLTQYMKIKKEVHVDSKMVLETTPMGRGMIKMSKWFENAGKKKDKK
;
A
#
# COMPACT_ATOMS: atom_id res chain seq x y z
N MET A 1 9.58 1.38 -32.44
CA MET A 1 10.64 0.96 -31.50
C MET A 1 10.21 1.29 -30.06
N ASP A 2 9.60 2.46 -29.83
CA ASP A 2 9.24 2.95 -28.50
C ASP A 2 8.22 2.07 -27.73
N TRP A 3 7.17 1.57 -28.39
CA TRP A 3 6.18 0.72 -27.70
C TRP A 3 6.75 -0.62 -27.21
N GLN A 4 7.79 -1.14 -27.89
CA GLN A 4 8.45 -2.38 -27.50
C GLN A 4 9.23 -2.17 -26.20
N LEU A 5 9.90 -1.03 -26.05
CA LEU A 5 10.60 -0.67 -24.82
C LEU A 5 9.64 -0.47 -23.65
N HIS A 6 8.48 0.15 -23.87
CA HIS A 6 7.42 0.23 -22.85
C HIS A 6 6.98 -1.16 -22.39
N MET A 7 6.78 -2.10 -23.32
CA MET A 7 6.41 -3.48 -22.98
C MET A 7 7.52 -4.22 -22.24
N VAL A 8 8.77 -4.07 -22.67
CA VAL A 8 9.93 -4.65 -22.00
C VAL A 8 10.06 -4.11 -20.57
N ALA A 9 9.94 -2.79 -20.39
CA ALA A 9 9.96 -2.15 -19.08
C ALA A 9 8.85 -2.69 -18.18
N PHE A 10 7.63 -2.77 -18.70
CA PHE A 10 6.50 -3.34 -17.97
C PHE A 10 6.74 -4.80 -17.57
N ILE A 11 7.14 -5.67 -18.51
CA ILE A 11 7.30 -7.10 -18.27
C ILE A 11 8.45 -7.37 -17.28
N LEU A 12 9.60 -6.73 -17.47
CA LEU A 12 10.75 -6.93 -16.58
C LEU A 12 10.43 -6.48 -15.15
N CYS A 13 9.85 -5.29 -15.01
CA CYS A 13 9.45 -4.80 -13.69
C CYS A 13 8.31 -5.63 -13.09
N TYR A 14 7.38 -6.15 -13.90
CA TYR A 14 6.34 -7.08 -13.45
C TYR A 14 6.93 -8.37 -12.86
N LEU A 15 7.92 -8.97 -13.53
CA LEU A 15 8.57 -10.18 -13.05
C LEU A 15 9.32 -9.93 -11.74
N ILE A 16 10.00 -8.79 -11.61
CA ILE A 16 10.68 -8.41 -10.36
C ILE A 16 9.67 -8.09 -9.24
N GLY A 17 8.62 -7.33 -9.57
CA GLY A 17 7.54 -6.98 -8.64
C GLY A 17 6.77 -8.20 -8.14
N SER A 18 6.71 -9.28 -8.93
CA SER A 18 6.08 -10.55 -8.59
C SER A 18 6.78 -11.32 -7.47
N VAL A 19 7.98 -10.89 -7.03
CA VAL A 19 8.64 -11.45 -5.85
C VAL A 19 7.95 -10.94 -4.58
N THR A 20 7.32 -11.83 -3.80
CA THR A 20 6.58 -11.47 -2.58
C THR A 20 7.46 -11.55 -1.33
N PHE A 21 7.93 -10.42 -0.81
CA PHE A 21 8.78 -10.39 0.40
C PHE A 21 8.08 -10.83 1.67
N THR A 22 6.75 -10.70 1.74
CA THR A 22 5.92 -11.28 2.80
C THR A 22 6.17 -12.78 3.01
N ARG A 23 6.64 -13.51 1.98
CA ARG A 23 6.98 -14.94 2.08
C ARG A 23 8.47 -15.19 2.17
N VAL A 24 9.29 -14.35 1.53
CA VAL A 24 10.75 -14.50 1.50
C VAL A 24 11.38 -14.10 2.83
N ILE A 25 11.04 -12.94 3.39
CA ILE A 25 11.70 -12.39 4.58
C ILE A 25 11.43 -13.25 5.83
N PRO A 26 10.20 -13.66 6.13
CA PRO A 26 9.96 -14.54 7.28
C PRO A 26 10.67 -15.89 7.15
N LYS A 27 10.75 -16.45 5.94
CA LYS A 27 11.50 -17.70 5.69
C LYS A 27 12.99 -17.57 5.99
N VAL A 28 13.58 -16.40 5.76
CA VAL A 28 15.00 -16.14 6.05
C VAL A 28 15.23 -15.85 7.53
N LEU A 29 14.36 -15.03 8.14
CA LEU A 29 14.52 -14.61 9.55
C LEU A 29 14.05 -15.67 10.56
N ARG A 30 13.07 -16.48 10.17
CA ARG A 30 12.44 -17.52 10.99
C ARG A 30 12.17 -18.77 10.15
N PRO A 31 13.21 -19.59 9.85
CA PRO A 31 13.10 -20.73 8.94
C PRO A 31 12.05 -21.77 9.35
N ASN A 32 11.73 -21.86 10.64
CA ASN A 32 10.77 -22.80 11.21
C ASN A 32 9.32 -22.29 11.22
N GLU A 33 9.06 -21.02 10.84
CA GLU A 33 7.71 -20.46 10.83
C GLU A 33 7.28 -20.14 9.39
N GLN A 34 6.26 -20.84 8.91
CA GLN A 34 5.68 -20.55 7.60
C GLN A 34 4.68 -19.39 7.71
N PHE A 35 4.64 -18.54 6.67
CA PHE A 35 3.59 -17.53 6.58
C PHE A 35 2.23 -18.23 6.44
N VAL A 36 1.37 -18.05 7.43
CA VAL A 36 -0.02 -18.48 7.43
C VAL A 36 -0.82 -17.20 7.50
N SER A 37 -1.71 -16.98 6.53
CA SER A 37 -2.56 -15.78 6.51
C SER A 37 -3.24 -15.63 7.88
N PRO A 38 -2.97 -14.52 8.61
CA PRO A 38 -3.46 -14.38 9.96
C PRO A 38 -4.99 -14.39 9.96
N GLU A 39 -5.56 -15.10 10.93
CA GLU A 39 -6.98 -15.06 11.23
C GLU A 39 -7.21 -13.97 12.29
N VAL A 40 -8.12 -13.05 12.00
CA VAL A 40 -8.53 -11.99 12.91
C VAL A 40 -9.90 -12.36 13.43
N THR A 41 -9.99 -12.63 14.73
CA THR A 41 -11.26 -12.75 15.45
C THR A 41 -11.75 -11.34 15.80
N VAL A 42 -12.99 -11.05 15.47
CA VAL A 42 -13.61 -9.77 15.86
C VAL A 42 -13.93 -9.84 17.35
N GLU A 43 -13.25 -9.01 18.14
CA GLU A 43 -13.39 -8.94 19.60
C GLU A 43 -14.86 -8.69 19.97
N GLY A 44 -15.47 -9.61 20.73
CA GLY A 44 -16.89 -9.59 21.07
C GLY A 44 -17.82 -10.47 20.20
N THR A 45 -17.27 -11.23 19.23
CA THR A 45 -18.02 -12.22 18.44
C THR A 45 -17.21 -13.49 18.18
N ASP A 46 -17.88 -14.60 17.85
CA ASP A 46 -17.22 -15.86 17.41
C ASP A 46 -16.77 -15.84 15.94
N LEU A 47 -16.81 -14.67 15.27
CA LEU A 47 -16.47 -14.57 13.85
C LEU A 47 -14.95 -14.43 13.64
N THR A 48 -14.38 -15.40 12.92
CA THR A 48 -12.98 -15.44 12.49
C THR A 48 -12.84 -15.13 11.01
N TYR A 49 -11.92 -14.23 10.67
CA TYR A 49 -11.69 -13.79 9.29
C TYR A 49 -10.23 -13.98 8.88
N LYS A 50 -10.00 -14.65 7.75
CA LYS A 50 -8.66 -14.73 7.14
C LYS A 50 -8.30 -13.42 6.46
N VAL A 51 -7.14 -12.86 6.80
CA VAL A 51 -6.56 -11.73 6.05
C VAL A 51 -6.11 -12.23 4.68
N GLY A 52 -6.85 -11.84 3.65
CA GLY A 52 -6.62 -12.30 2.27
C GLY A 52 -5.40 -11.67 1.59
N SER A 53 -4.81 -10.61 2.15
CA SER A 53 -3.69 -9.88 1.54
C SER A 53 -2.32 -10.38 2.01
N TYR A 54 -1.40 -10.65 1.10
CA TYR A 54 -0.01 -11.05 1.40
C TYR A 54 0.93 -9.84 1.48
N GLY A 55 0.67 -8.90 2.41
CA GLY A 55 1.44 -7.66 2.55
C GLY A 55 2.04 -7.44 3.95
N ALA A 56 2.71 -6.30 4.11
CA ALA A 56 3.35 -5.87 5.36
C ALA A 56 2.42 -5.90 6.58
N ALA A 57 1.14 -5.55 6.42
CA ALA A 57 0.17 -5.59 7.50
C ALA A 57 -0.06 -7.02 8.03
N ALA A 58 -0.21 -8.01 7.12
CA ALA A 58 -0.37 -9.40 7.49
C ALA A 58 0.92 -9.98 8.10
N ALA A 59 2.09 -9.63 7.55
CA ALA A 59 3.38 -10.00 8.15
C ALA A 59 3.56 -9.41 9.55
N SER A 60 3.10 -8.18 9.77
CA SER A 60 3.14 -7.50 11.07
C SER A 60 2.25 -8.19 12.11
N MET A 61 1.08 -8.68 11.70
CA MET A 61 0.16 -9.43 12.56
C MET A 61 0.75 -10.78 13.00
N GLN A 62 1.39 -11.51 12.08
CA GLN A 62 1.90 -12.85 12.38
C GLN A 62 3.27 -12.81 13.08
N PHE A 63 4.21 -11.99 12.59
CA PHE A 63 5.62 -12.02 13.01
C PHE A 63 6.06 -10.77 13.78
N GLY A 64 5.15 -9.82 13.99
CA GLY A 64 5.39 -8.58 14.71
C GLY A 64 5.81 -7.40 13.83
N PRO A 65 5.80 -6.18 14.40
CA PRO A 65 5.93 -4.93 13.64
C PRO A 65 7.28 -4.76 12.93
N LYS A 66 8.37 -5.31 13.50
CA LYS A 66 9.70 -5.26 12.88
C LYS A 66 9.75 -6.00 11.55
N VAL A 67 9.12 -7.18 11.48
CA VAL A 67 9.05 -7.97 10.23
C VAL A 67 8.14 -7.30 9.22
N GLY A 68 7.01 -6.75 9.66
CA GLY A 68 6.14 -5.93 8.81
C GLY A 68 6.86 -4.75 8.17
N LEU A 69 7.70 -4.04 8.92
CA LEU A 69 8.52 -2.94 8.40
C LEU A 69 9.52 -3.42 7.34
N LEU A 70 10.24 -4.52 7.59
CA LEU A 70 11.20 -5.08 6.63
C LEU A 70 10.52 -5.54 5.34
N VAL A 71 9.34 -6.16 5.44
CA VAL A 71 8.50 -6.54 4.29
C VAL A 71 8.08 -5.30 3.49
N SER A 72 7.61 -4.26 4.17
CA SER A 72 7.24 -2.99 3.52
C SER A 72 8.42 -2.38 2.75
N LEU A 73 9.59 -2.31 3.38
CA LEU A 73 10.81 -1.80 2.76
C LEU A 73 11.22 -2.65 1.55
N GLY A 74 11.19 -3.97 1.67
CA GLY A 74 11.48 -4.87 0.55
C GLY A 74 10.50 -4.66 -0.62
N ASP A 75 9.20 -4.55 -0.32
CA ASP A 75 8.17 -4.32 -1.35
C ASP A 75 8.28 -2.95 -2.03
N ILE A 76 8.72 -1.91 -1.31
CA ILE A 76 9.05 -0.59 -1.89
C ILE A 76 10.26 -0.75 -2.82
N LEU A 77 11.36 -1.30 -2.30
CA LEU A 77 12.65 -1.35 -3.01
C LEU A 77 12.60 -2.18 -4.29
N LYS A 78 11.88 -3.31 -4.33
CA LYS A 78 11.75 -4.09 -5.58
C LYS A 78 11.03 -3.36 -6.70
N VAL A 79 10.27 -2.31 -6.39
CA VAL A 79 9.64 -1.47 -7.42
C VAL A 79 10.51 -0.26 -7.69
N THR A 80 11.00 0.42 -6.65
CA THR A 80 11.83 1.63 -6.79
C THR A 80 13.11 1.36 -7.58
N ILE A 81 13.85 0.30 -7.25
CA ILE A 81 15.16 0.03 -7.86
C ILE A 81 15.04 -0.19 -9.38
N PRO A 82 14.18 -1.11 -9.89
CA PRO A 82 14.02 -1.28 -11.34
C PRO A 82 13.53 -0.02 -12.05
N VAL A 83 12.62 0.75 -11.44
CA VAL A 83 12.12 1.99 -12.04
C VAL A 83 13.23 3.04 -12.15
N LEU A 84 14.08 3.16 -11.14
CA LEU A 84 15.24 4.05 -11.18
C LEU A 84 16.26 3.62 -12.23
N VAL A 85 16.45 2.31 -12.46
CA VAL A 85 17.30 1.81 -13.54
C VAL A 85 16.76 2.29 -14.90
N PHE A 86 15.46 2.20 -15.16
CA PHE A 86 14.86 2.73 -16.38
C PHE A 86 14.97 4.25 -16.50
N ARG A 87 14.81 4.98 -15.39
CA ARG A 87 15.02 6.43 -15.35
C ARG A 87 16.47 6.82 -15.68
N TRP A 88 17.45 6.04 -15.23
CA TRP A 88 18.86 6.31 -15.51
C TRP A 88 19.24 5.97 -16.94
N MET A 89 18.74 4.84 -17.48
CA MET A 89 19.01 4.42 -18.86
C MET A 89 18.30 5.30 -19.90
N TYR A 90 17.10 5.79 -19.59
CA TYR A 90 16.24 6.54 -20.51
C TYR A 90 15.65 7.79 -19.82
N PRO A 91 16.48 8.79 -19.50
CA PRO A 91 16.07 9.92 -18.66
C PRO A 91 15.05 10.87 -19.31
N GLN A 92 14.96 10.89 -20.63
CA GLN A 92 14.04 11.77 -21.38
C GLN A 92 12.72 11.09 -21.77
N ASP A 93 12.63 9.77 -21.60
CA ASP A 93 11.50 8.96 -22.03
C ASP A 93 10.54 8.63 -20.88
N THR A 94 9.37 8.11 -21.22
CA THR A 94 8.31 7.75 -20.26
C THR A 94 8.33 6.27 -19.87
N TYR A 95 9.37 5.52 -20.25
CA TYR A 95 9.49 4.08 -19.95
C TYR A 95 9.47 3.79 -18.44
N LEU A 96 9.95 4.73 -17.61
CA LEU A 96 9.90 4.60 -16.16
C LEU A 96 8.46 4.50 -15.62
N LEU A 97 7.48 5.08 -16.32
CA LEU A 97 6.07 5.00 -15.94
C LEU A 97 5.55 3.58 -16.16
N SER A 98 5.84 2.99 -17.32
CA SER A 98 5.49 1.59 -17.63
C SER A 98 6.18 0.61 -16.70
N ALA A 99 7.45 0.86 -16.35
CA ALA A 99 8.18 0.11 -15.33
C ALA A 99 7.47 0.15 -13.97
N ALA A 100 7.02 1.33 -13.54
CA ALA A 100 6.34 1.51 -12.26
C ALA A 100 4.98 0.78 -12.23
N VAL A 101 4.18 0.89 -13.30
CA VAL A 101 2.92 0.14 -13.44
C VAL A 101 3.18 -1.37 -13.45
N GLY A 102 4.19 -1.83 -14.18
CA GLY A 102 4.58 -3.24 -14.24
C GLY A 102 4.95 -3.79 -12.87
N GLY A 103 5.86 -3.12 -12.16
CA GLY A 103 6.29 -3.51 -10.81
C GLY A 103 5.15 -3.58 -9.80
N MET A 104 4.23 -2.61 -9.86
CA MET A 104 3.05 -2.61 -9.02
C MET A 104 2.07 -3.74 -9.37
N THR A 105 1.81 -3.96 -10.65
CA THR A 105 0.96 -5.05 -11.15
C THR A 105 1.52 -6.41 -10.71
N GLY A 106 2.84 -6.59 -10.78
CA GLY A 106 3.53 -7.79 -10.31
C GLY A 106 3.36 -7.99 -8.80
N HIS A 107 3.42 -6.92 -8.00
CA HIS A 107 3.18 -7.03 -6.56
C HIS A 107 1.73 -7.42 -6.23
N ILE A 108 0.74 -6.89 -6.96
CA ILE A 108 -0.68 -7.17 -6.71
C ILE A 108 -1.04 -8.58 -7.18
N TRP A 109 -0.64 -8.95 -8.40
CA TRP A 109 -0.89 -10.25 -9.01
C TRP A 109 0.43 -10.94 -9.39
N PRO A 110 1.17 -11.45 -8.39
CA PRO A 110 2.46 -12.10 -8.60
C PRO A 110 2.30 -13.44 -9.32
N ILE A 111 2.97 -13.59 -10.46
CA ILE A 111 2.91 -14.82 -11.25
C ILE A 111 3.43 -16.04 -10.46
N TYR A 112 4.49 -15.85 -9.67
CA TYR A 112 5.11 -16.93 -8.88
C TYR A 112 4.23 -17.44 -7.73
N PHE A 113 3.18 -16.71 -7.37
CA PHE A 113 2.33 -17.02 -6.22
C PHE A 113 0.86 -17.12 -6.60
N LYS A 114 0.58 -17.64 -7.81
CA LYS A 114 -0.77 -17.89 -8.35
C LYS A 114 -1.64 -16.64 -8.34
N PHE A 115 -1.05 -15.48 -8.65
CA PHE A 115 -1.70 -14.18 -8.70
C PHE A 115 -2.36 -13.74 -7.37
N LYS A 116 -1.87 -14.27 -6.24
CA LYS A 116 -2.31 -13.89 -4.89
C LYS A 116 -1.23 -13.08 -4.19
N GLY A 117 -1.29 -11.75 -4.34
CA GLY A 117 -0.29 -10.81 -3.81
C GLY A 117 -0.79 -9.91 -2.69
N GLY A 118 -0.15 -8.75 -2.57
CA GLY A 118 -0.53 -7.67 -1.64
C GLY A 118 -1.49 -6.67 -2.27
N ARG A 119 -1.90 -5.65 -1.50
CA ARG A 119 -2.82 -4.60 -1.98
C ARG A 119 -2.14 -3.49 -2.79
N GLY A 120 -0.82 -3.57 -2.98
CA GLY A 120 -0.11 -2.64 -3.87
C GLY A 120 0.28 -1.31 -3.25
N ILE A 121 0.00 -1.02 -1.98
CA ILE A 121 0.28 0.30 -1.37
C ILE A 121 1.80 0.57 -1.26
N SER A 122 2.58 -0.38 -0.75
CA SER A 122 4.04 -0.24 -0.66
C SER A 122 4.67 -0.16 -2.06
N ALA A 123 4.20 -0.98 -2.99
CA ALA A 123 4.63 -0.96 -4.39
C ALA A 123 4.30 0.37 -5.09
N TYR A 124 3.11 0.93 -4.83
CA TYR A 124 2.66 2.22 -5.30
C TYR A 124 3.61 3.34 -4.86
N TYR A 125 3.87 3.45 -3.55
CA TYR A 125 4.79 4.46 -3.04
C TYR A 125 6.22 4.23 -3.53
N GLY A 126 6.64 2.97 -3.74
CA GLY A 126 7.93 2.67 -4.35
C GLY A 126 8.08 3.18 -5.78
N GLY A 127 7.05 3.00 -6.62
CA GLY A 127 7.01 3.55 -7.98
C GLY A 127 6.94 5.07 -7.97
N LEU A 128 6.07 5.65 -7.15
CA LEU A 128 5.94 7.10 -7.02
C LEU A 128 7.24 7.75 -6.51
N PHE A 129 7.93 7.15 -5.55
CA PHE A 129 9.21 7.66 -5.05
C PHE A 129 10.30 7.68 -6.13
N ALA A 130 10.29 6.73 -7.06
CA ALA A 130 11.22 6.73 -8.19
C ALA A 130 10.89 7.79 -9.26
N ILE A 131 9.60 8.11 -9.42
CA ILE A 131 9.09 9.10 -10.39
C ILE A 131 9.24 10.53 -9.83
N ASP A 132 8.69 10.75 -8.64
CA ASP A 132 8.64 12.02 -7.94
C ASP A 132 8.79 11.78 -6.43
N PRO A 133 10.03 11.84 -5.91
CA PRO A 133 10.31 11.69 -4.48
C PRO A 133 9.55 12.71 -3.61
N ILE A 134 9.35 13.93 -4.10
CA ILE A 134 8.66 14.99 -3.35
C ILE A 134 7.17 14.65 -3.28
N GLY A 135 6.57 14.30 -4.42
CA GLY A 135 5.19 13.84 -4.48
C GLY A 135 4.92 12.63 -3.60
N ALA A 136 5.84 11.67 -3.53
CA ALA A 136 5.73 10.52 -2.63
C ALA A 136 5.63 10.96 -1.16
N VAL A 137 6.51 11.86 -0.71
CA VAL A 137 6.53 12.34 0.68
C VAL A 137 5.29 13.19 0.99
N VAL A 138 4.91 14.09 0.08
CA VAL A 138 3.76 14.98 0.27
C VAL A 138 2.46 14.19 0.28
N THR A 139 2.21 13.34 -0.71
CA THR A 139 0.96 12.57 -0.78
C THR A 139 0.86 11.53 0.33
N MET A 140 1.97 10.93 0.76
CA MET A 140 1.99 10.04 1.93
C MET A 140 1.66 10.81 3.20
N SER A 141 2.34 11.93 3.45
CA SER A 141 2.16 12.71 4.69
C SER A 141 0.78 13.38 4.74
N ALA A 142 0.31 13.93 3.62
CA ALA A 142 -1.00 14.55 3.50
C ALA A 142 -2.14 13.53 3.58
N GLY A 143 -2.01 12.37 2.92
CA GLY A 143 -2.98 11.28 3.03
C GLY A 143 -3.07 10.74 4.46
N MET A 144 -1.92 10.57 5.11
CA MET A 144 -1.84 10.18 6.52
C MET A 144 -2.52 11.23 7.41
N PHE A 145 -2.21 12.52 7.22
CA PHE A 145 -2.80 13.60 7.98
C PHE A 145 -4.32 13.72 7.78
N LEU A 146 -4.81 13.73 6.53
CA LEU A 146 -6.23 13.85 6.21
C LEU A 146 -7.04 12.64 6.70
N GLY A 147 -6.49 11.44 6.52
CA GLY A 147 -7.09 10.22 7.03
C GLY A 147 -7.26 10.23 8.56
N PHE A 148 -6.23 10.68 9.28
CA PHE A 148 -6.24 10.72 10.74
C PHE A 148 -7.00 11.89 11.34
N ALA A 149 -6.88 13.08 10.76
CA ALA A 149 -7.47 14.30 11.31
C ALA A 149 -8.96 14.42 11.00
N VAL A 150 -9.43 13.91 9.86
CA VAL A 150 -10.79 14.16 9.37
C VAL A 150 -11.70 12.96 9.52
N ILE A 151 -11.28 11.77 9.07
CA ILE A 151 -12.22 10.64 8.86
C ILE A 151 -12.08 9.55 9.93
N LYS A 152 -10.93 9.45 10.61
CA LYS A 152 -10.62 8.41 11.62
C LYS A 152 -10.83 6.98 11.09
N ASP A 153 -10.75 6.81 9.77
CA ASP A 153 -10.94 5.53 9.08
C ASP A 153 -9.71 5.18 8.24
N PHE A 154 -9.26 3.94 8.39
CA PHE A 154 -8.08 3.39 7.74
C PHE A 154 -8.21 3.45 6.22
N PHE A 155 -9.33 2.96 5.67
CA PHE A 155 -9.57 2.91 4.22
C PHE A 155 -9.65 4.31 3.62
N ALA A 156 -10.27 5.24 4.34
CA ALA A 156 -10.37 6.63 3.90
C ALA A 156 -8.99 7.33 3.81
N ALA A 157 -8.08 7.04 4.75
CA ALA A 157 -6.71 7.55 4.72
C ALA A 157 -5.95 7.10 3.45
N TYR A 158 -6.08 5.83 3.08
CA TYR A 158 -5.44 5.28 1.87
C TYR A 158 -5.99 5.89 0.60
N LEU A 159 -7.31 5.97 0.48
CA LEU A 159 -7.95 6.52 -0.70
C LEU A 159 -7.62 8.01 -0.84
N ALA A 160 -7.61 8.77 0.25
CA ALA A 160 -7.26 10.19 0.21
C ALA A 160 -5.86 10.43 -0.40
N GLY A 161 -4.84 9.67 0.03
CA GLY A 161 -3.48 9.79 -0.51
C GLY A 161 -3.38 9.50 -2.02
N LEU A 162 -4.18 8.55 -2.50
CA LEU A 162 -4.23 8.17 -3.93
C LEU A 162 -4.92 9.22 -4.79
N TRP A 163 -6.02 9.79 -4.29
CA TRP A 163 -6.75 10.87 -4.97
C TRP A 163 -5.96 12.18 -5.02
N LEU A 164 -5.16 12.47 -3.98
CA LEU A 164 -4.28 13.64 -3.95
C LEU A 164 -3.14 13.58 -4.98
N LEU A 165 -2.80 12.39 -5.46
CA LEU A 165 -1.76 12.25 -6.48
C LEU A 165 -2.13 12.93 -7.80
N LEU A 166 -3.38 12.79 -8.22
CA LEU A 166 -3.86 13.29 -9.51
C LEU A 166 -3.67 14.81 -9.66
N PRO A 167 -4.17 15.66 -8.73
CA PRO A 167 -3.91 17.10 -8.81
C PRO A 167 -2.42 17.40 -8.63
N TRP A 168 -1.71 16.70 -7.73
CA TRP A 168 -0.28 16.94 -7.51
C TRP A 168 0.55 16.76 -8.79
N ILE A 169 0.41 15.61 -9.44
CA ILE A 169 1.15 15.28 -10.67
C ILE A 169 0.78 16.24 -11.80
N TRP A 170 -0.50 16.61 -11.92
CA TRP A 170 -0.94 17.58 -12.92
C TRP A 170 -0.22 18.91 -12.76
N PHE A 171 -0.21 19.48 -11.55
CA PHE A 171 0.40 20.77 -11.27
C PHE A 171 1.94 20.76 -11.34
N MET A 172 2.59 19.63 -11.05
CA MET A 172 4.06 19.56 -11.07
C MET A 172 4.64 19.27 -12.45
N THR A 173 3.93 18.47 -13.27
CA THR A 173 4.48 17.98 -14.53
C THR A 173 3.86 18.63 -15.76
N PHE A 174 2.59 19.03 -15.71
CA PHE A 174 1.79 19.47 -16.86
C PHE A 174 1.86 18.48 -18.06
N ARG A 175 2.09 17.19 -17.79
CA ARG A 175 2.26 16.14 -18.80
C ARG A 175 1.20 15.07 -18.67
N TRP A 176 0.49 14.81 -19.76
CA TRP A 176 -0.64 13.87 -19.78
C TRP A 176 -0.21 12.42 -19.52
N GLU A 177 1.03 12.05 -19.85
CA GLU A 177 1.56 10.70 -19.65
C GLU A 177 1.65 10.36 -18.15
N TYR A 178 2.00 11.35 -17.33
CA TYR A 178 2.07 11.19 -15.88
C TYR A 178 0.68 11.15 -15.24
N VAL A 179 -0.28 11.89 -15.80
CA VAL A 179 -1.69 11.78 -15.39
C VAL A 179 -2.24 10.40 -15.74
N LEU A 180 -1.95 9.90 -16.94
CA LEU A 180 -2.36 8.55 -17.34
C LEU A 180 -1.78 7.50 -16.40
N TYR A 181 -0.50 7.61 -16.05
CA TYR A 181 0.12 6.77 -15.02
C TYR A 181 -0.65 6.84 -13.69
N ALA A 182 -0.96 8.04 -13.19
CA ALA A 182 -1.67 8.23 -11.94
C ALA A 182 -3.08 7.61 -11.97
N VAL A 183 -3.80 7.74 -13.08
CA VAL A 183 -5.12 7.12 -13.29
C VAL A 183 -5.03 5.61 -13.28
N ILE A 184 -4.10 5.03 -14.06
CA ILE A 184 -3.91 3.57 -14.14
C ILE A 184 -3.62 3.02 -12.74
N VAL A 185 -2.66 3.62 -12.04
CA VAL A 185 -2.27 3.19 -10.70
C VAL A 185 -3.42 3.30 -9.70
N ASN A 186 -4.21 4.37 -9.75
CA ASN A 186 -5.41 4.51 -8.93
C ASN A 186 -6.40 3.37 -9.18
N ILE A 187 -6.68 3.06 -10.45
CA ILE A 187 -7.55 1.94 -10.83
C ILE A 187 -6.99 0.63 -10.29
N LEU A 188 -5.68 0.38 -10.43
CA LEU A 188 -5.05 -0.83 -9.92
C LEU A 188 -5.19 -0.98 -8.40
N VAL A 189 -5.00 0.09 -7.62
CA VAL A 189 -5.23 0.03 -6.16
C VAL A 189 -6.70 -0.25 -5.85
N ILE A 190 -7.64 0.43 -6.52
CA ILE A 190 -9.07 0.23 -6.28
C ILE A 190 -9.43 -1.23 -6.53
N VAL A 191 -9.03 -1.78 -7.68
CA VAL A 191 -9.26 -3.20 -8.01
C VAL A 191 -8.61 -4.12 -6.98
N ALA A 192 -7.37 -3.83 -6.57
CA ALA A 192 -6.68 -4.59 -5.55
C ALA A 192 -7.41 -4.52 -4.19
N MET A 193 -8.12 -3.44 -3.87
CA MET A 193 -8.84 -3.25 -2.60
C MET A 193 -10.26 -3.83 -2.58
N ILE A 194 -10.86 -4.15 -3.73
CA ILE A 194 -12.23 -4.71 -3.81
C ILE A 194 -12.46 -5.86 -2.81
N PRO A 195 -11.57 -6.86 -2.67
CA PRO A 195 -11.81 -7.96 -1.73
C PRO A 195 -11.81 -7.51 -0.27
N ASP A 196 -10.97 -6.53 0.10
CA ASP A 196 -10.94 -5.97 1.46
C ASP A 196 -12.21 -5.14 1.73
N LEU A 197 -12.64 -4.32 0.77
CA LEU A 197 -13.87 -3.54 0.88
C LEU A 197 -15.10 -4.45 1.03
N THR A 198 -15.15 -5.54 0.26
CA THR A 198 -16.22 -6.53 0.34
C THR A 198 -16.26 -7.19 1.72
N GLN A 199 -15.09 -7.54 2.26
CA GLN A 199 -14.96 -8.12 3.60
C GLN A 199 -15.36 -7.11 4.69
N TYR A 200 -14.91 -5.87 4.59
CA TYR A 200 -15.27 -4.78 5.51
C TYR A 200 -16.78 -4.53 5.54
N MET A 201 -17.42 -4.47 4.37
CA MET A 201 -18.88 -4.30 4.28
C MET A 201 -19.65 -5.47 4.89
N LYS A 202 -19.13 -6.70 4.78
CA LYS A 202 -19.74 -7.88 5.40
C LYS A 202 -19.67 -7.80 6.94
N ILE A 203 -18.50 -7.46 7.47
CA ILE A 203 -18.29 -7.27 8.92
C ILE A 203 -19.23 -6.19 9.46
N LYS A 204 -19.32 -5.04 8.79
CA LYS A 204 -20.18 -3.93 9.22
C LYS A 204 -21.68 -4.27 9.19
N LYS A 205 -22.10 -5.18 8.31
CA LYS A 205 -23.50 -5.65 8.23
C LYS A 205 -23.84 -6.68 9.31
N GLU A 206 -22.94 -7.64 9.54
CA GLU A 206 -23.18 -8.75 10.48
C GLU A 206 -22.99 -8.31 11.94
N VAL A 207 -22.09 -7.37 12.17
CA VAL A 207 -21.76 -6.92 13.51
C VAL A 207 -21.95 -5.41 13.53
N HIS A 208 -22.91 -4.92 14.31
CA HIS A 208 -23.15 -3.49 14.58
C HIS A 208 -21.99 -2.91 15.43
N VAL A 209 -20.75 -3.14 15.03
CA VAL A 209 -19.56 -2.76 15.80
C VAL A 209 -19.23 -1.31 15.49
N ASP A 210 -19.03 -0.56 16.55
CA ASP A 210 -18.36 0.73 16.52
C ASP A 210 -16.98 0.56 15.84
N SER A 211 -16.72 1.30 14.76
CA SER A 211 -15.55 1.16 13.87
C SER A 211 -14.20 1.09 14.60
N LYS A 212 -14.14 1.56 15.85
CA LYS A 212 -12.98 1.49 16.74
C LYS A 212 -12.56 0.09 17.14
N MET A 213 -13.48 -0.84 17.40
CA MET A 213 -13.09 -2.20 17.82
C MET A 213 -12.42 -2.96 16.67
N VAL A 214 -12.83 -2.71 15.41
CA VAL A 214 -12.17 -3.29 14.23
C VAL A 214 -10.71 -2.81 14.13
N LEU A 215 -10.44 -1.55 14.47
CA LEU A 215 -9.06 -1.01 14.51
C LEU A 215 -8.21 -1.65 15.62
N GLU A 216 -8.79 -1.99 16.79
CA GLU A 216 -8.06 -2.59 17.91
C GLU A 216 -7.56 -4.01 17.62
N THR A 217 -8.19 -4.72 16.68
CA THR A 217 -7.78 -6.06 16.29
C THR A 217 -6.43 -6.12 15.56
N THR A 218 -5.92 -4.99 15.05
CA THR A 218 -4.68 -4.96 14.26
C THR A 218 -3.54 -4.23 15.01
N PRO A 219 -2.28 -4.72 14.97
CA PRO A 219 -1.16 -4.02 15.59
C PRO A 219 -1.00 -2.57 15.10
N MET A 220 -1.27 -2.34 13.81
CA MET A 220 -1.26 -1.01 13.20
C MET A 220 -2.42 -0.15 13.73
N GLY A 221 -3.64 -0.68 13.80
CA GLY A 221 -4.80 0.05 14.30
C GLY A 221 -4.72 0.40 15.79
N ARG A 222 -4.08 -0.44 16.63
CA ARG A 222 -3.73 -0.07 18.01
C ARG A 222 -2.75 1.10 18.08
N GLY A 223 -1.74 1.11 17.19
CA GLY A 223 -0.85 2.26 17.01
C GLY A 223 -1.61 3.52 16.58
N MET A 224 -2.60 3.37 15.70
CA MET A 224 -3.43 4.47 15.20
C MET A 224 -4.35 5.05 16.27
N ILE A 225 -4.95 4.23 17.13
CA ILE A 225 -5.77 4.72 18.25
C ILE A 225 -4.93 5.53 19.23
N LYS A 226 -3.69 5.10 19.49
CA LYS A 226 -2.74 5.86 20.32
C LYS A 226 -2.43 7.23 19.71
N MET A 227 -2.29 7.29 18.39
CA MET A 227 -2.03 8.53 17.64
C MET A 227 -3.25 9.45 17.60
N SER A 228 -4.46 8.92 17.36
CA SER A 228 -5.71 9.67 17.41
C SER A 228 -5.95 10.28 18.80
N LYS A 229 -5.72 9.51 19.87
CA LYS A 229 -5.80 10.03 21.25
C LYS A 229 -4.79 11.15 21.51
N TRP A 230 -3.61 11.08 20.90
CA TRP A 230 -2.60 12.13 20.97
C TRP A 230 -3.07 13.43 20.28
N PHE A 231 -3.63 13.33 19.07
CA PHE A 231 -4.18 14.50 18.35
C PHE A 231 -5.40 15.11 19.06
N GLU A 232 -6.31 14.30 19.58
CA GLU A 232 -7.46 14.79 20.38
C GLU A 232 -6.98 15.54 21.64
N ASN A 233 -5.96 15.03 22.31
CA ASN A 233 -5.38 15.68 23.48
C ASN A 233 -4.58 16.94 23.13
N ALA A 234 -3.94 16.98 21.97
CA ALA A 234 -3.25 18.17 21.46
C ALA A 234 -4.23 19.29 21.07
N GLY A 235 -5.40 18.94 20.51
CA GLY A 235 -6.50 19.87 20.25
C GLY A 235 -7.10 20.44 21.53
N LYS A 236 -7.41 19.59 22.53
CA LYS A 236 -7.94 20.01 23.84
C LYS A 236 -7.00 20.90 24.65
N LYS A 237 -5.69 20.86 24.38
CA LYS A 237 -4.70 21.78 25.00
C LYS A 237 -4.71 23.17 24.37
N LYS A 238 -5.20 23.33 23.13
CA LYS A 238 -5.37 24.62 22.47
C LYS A 238 -6.64 25.35 22.91
N ASP A 239 -7.72 24.62 23.24
CA ASP A 239 -8.99 25.21 23.71
C ASP A 239 -8.97 25.62 25.20
N LYS A 240 -7.87 25.36 25.93
CA LYS A 240 -7.68 25.70 27.35
C LYS A 240 -6.69 26.85 27.60
N LYS A 241 -6.28 27.56 26.55
CA LYS A 241 -5.49 28.79 26.62
C LYS A 241 -6.28 29.92 25.97
#